data_AF-A0A482UWB5-F1
#
_entry.id   AF-A0A482UWB5-F1
#
_cell.length_a   1.000
_cell.length_b   1.000
_cell.length_c   1.000
_cell.angle_alpha   90.00
_cell.angle_beta   90.00
_cell.angle_gamma   90.00
#
_symmetry.space_group_name_H-M   'P 1'
#
loop_
_entity.id
_entity.type
_entity.pdbx_description
1 polymer ?
#
loop_
_entity_poly.entity_id
_entity_poly.type
_entity_poly.pdbx_seq_one_letter_code
_entity_poly.pdbx_strand_id
1 'polypeptide(L)'
;MNIADTMQKAHQDNGNREKSPRAHKGHKKPKLSPAEFLMKQKVKKYSRGRIPDVSHIPNSKGLQLRNALKSNAEAIKVSAVKAAEVEVLLPAEKGCIELDEPHMRTYKLKQKDIIDNVDLNTAQKAFELHLTTFGPYNINYTRNGR
;
A
#
# COMPACT_ATOMS: atom_id res chain seq x y z
N MET A 1 77.70 -17.68 26.21
CA MET A 1 77.82 -16.72 25.10
C MET A 1 76.96 -17.22 23.96
N ASN A 2 76.04 -16.35 23.50
CA ASN A 2 75.40 -16.21 22.19
C ASN A 2 74.82 -17.45 21.49
N ILE A 3 73.51 -17.51 21.22
CA ILE A 3 72.74 -16.71 20.24
C ILE A 3 73.28 -16.95 18.82
N ALA A 4 72.61 -17.82 18.07
CA ALA A 4 72.04 -17.56 16.74
C ALA A 4 71.63 -18.89 16.07
N ASP A 5 70.34 -18.99 15.74
CA ASP A 5 69.74 -19.64 14.57
C ASP A 5 70.10 -21.12 14.29
N THR A 6 69.17 -22.03 14.00
CA THR A 6 68.11 -21.88 13.01
C THR A 6 67.21 -23.13 13.09
N MET A 7 65.90 -22.91 13.19
CA MET A 7 64.80 -23.71 12.61
C MET A 7 64.95 -25.24 12.47
N GLN A 8 64.12 -26.01 13.20
CA GLN A 8 62.98 -26.72 12.60
C GLN A 8 62.19 -27.61 13.57
N LYS A 9 60.86 -27.44 13.48
CA LYS A 9 59.75 -28.38 13.71
C LYS A 9 59.23 -28.64 15.14
N ALA A 10 57.97 -28.22 15.25
CA ALA A 10 56.85 -28.90 15.89
C ALA A 10 56.83 -28.86 17.42
N HIS A 11 55.94 -28.04 17.98
CA HIS A 11 54.61 -28.49 18.41
C HIS A 11 53.81 -27.33 19.01
N GLN A 12 52.55 -27.25 18.59
CA GLN A 12 51.38 -26.78 19.36
C GLN A 12 51.23 -25.27 19.60
N ASP A 13 50.88 -24.61 18.50
CA ASP A 13 49.66 -23.80 18.35
C ASP A 13 48.70 -23.83 19.56
N ASN A 14 48.56 -22.69 20.25
CA ASN A 14 47.61 -22.54 21.34
C ASN A 14 46.95 -21.16 21.30
N GLY A 15 45.70 -21.15 20.84
CA GLY A 15 44.64 -20.38 21.50
C GLY A 15 44.38 -18.96 21.01
N ASN A 16 44.06 -18.77 19.73
CA ASN A 16 43.24 -17.61 19.32
C ASN A 16 41.87 -18.08 18.82
N ARG A 17 40.90 -18.17 19.74
CA ARG A 17 39.48 -18.39 19.40
C ARG A 17 38.91 -17.09 18.85
N GLU A 18 39.11 -16.86 17.56
CA GLU A 18 38.31 -15.89 16.82
C GLU A 18 36.83 -16.29 16.95
N LYS A 19 36.04 -15.43 17.59
CA LYS A 19 34.58 -15.58 17.62
C LYS A 19 34.10 -15.40 16.19
N SER A 20 33.69 -16.51 15.56
CA SER A 20 33.05 -16.50 14.24
C SER A 20 31.85 -15.53 14.28
N PRO A 21 31.67 -14.64 13.29
CA PRO A 21 30.49 -13.81 13.24
C PRO A 21 29.27 -14.71 13.11
N ARG A 22 28.37 -14.67 14.09
CA ARG A 22 27.09 -15.36 14.03
C ARG A 22 26.32 -14.83 12.82
N ALA A 23 26.32 -15.60 11.74
CA ALA A 23 25.47 -15.37 10.58
C ALA A 23 24.03 -15.21 11.07
N HIS A 24 23.54 -13.97 11.06
CA HIS A 24 22.12 -13.72 11.22
C HIS A 24 21.45 -14.34 9.99
N LYS A 25 20.95 -15.57 10.14
CA LYS A 25 20.01 -16.14 9.18
C LYS A 25 18.82 -15.19 9.16
N GLY A 26 18.82 -14.26 8.21
CA GLY A 26 17.70 -13.37 8.00
C GLY A 26 16.48 -14.22 7.76
N HIS A 27 15.59 -14.28 8.74
CA HIS A 27 14.27 -14.85 8.54
C HIS A 27 13.60 -14.01 7.45
N LYS A 28 13.60 -14.52 6.21
CA LYS A 28 12.81 -13.94 5.13
C LYS A 28 11.38 -13.96 5.62
N LYS A 29 10.80 -12.79 5.88
CA LYS A 29 9.40 -12.68 6.33
C LYS A 29 8.55 -13.47 5.33
N PRO A 30 7.58 -14.29 5.80
CA PRO A 30 6.69 -14.99 4.89
C PRO A 30 6.04 -13.97 3.95
N LYS A 31 6.03 -14.29 2.66
CA LYS A 31 5.35 -13.46 1.67
C LYS A 31 3.87 -13.41 2.07
N LEU A 32 3.34 -12.21 2.31
CA LEU A 32 1.91 -12.03 2.60
C LEU A 32 1.09 -12.66 1.46
N SER A 33 -0.03 -13.29 1.82
CA SER A 33 -0.98 -13.74 0.79
C SER A 33 -1.53 -12.55 -0.01
N PRO A 34 -1.99 -12.75 -1.25
CA PRO A 34 -2.60 -11.68 -2.04
C PRO A 34 -3.73 -10.95 -1.31
N ALA A 35 -4.57 -11.69 -0.58
CA ALA A 35 -5.68 -11.12 0.20
C ALA A 35 -5.19 -10.24 1.37
N GLU A 36 -4.18 -10.71 2.12
CA GLU A 36 -3.58 -9.93 3.20
C GLU A 36 -2.91 -8.65 2.69
N PHE A 37 -2.28 -8.72 1.52
CA PHE A 37 -1.67 -7.55 0.88
C PHE A 37 -2.73 -6.51 0.50
N LEU A 38 -3.82 -6.94 -0.13
CA LEU A 38 -4.95 -6.07 -0.47
C LEU A 38 -5.57 -5.44 0.77
N MET A 39 -5.83 -6.24 1.81
CA MET A 39 -6.38 -5.74 3.07
C MET A 39 -5.47 -4.70 3.71
N LYS A 40 -4.15 -4.91 3.70
CA LYS A 40 -3.17 -3.93 4.17
C LYS A 40 -3.21 -2.63 3.37
N GLN A 41 -3.40 -2.68 2.05
CA GLN A 41 -3.56 -1.48 1.22
C GLN A 41 -4.85 -0.73 1.55
N LYS A 42 -5.97 -1.44 1.70
CA LYS A 42 -7.25 -0.85 2.09
C LYS A 42 -7.16 -0.20 3.46
N VAL A 43 -6.60 -0.86 4.46
CA VAL A 43 -6.39 -0.29 5.80
C VAL A 43 -5.51 0.97 5.73
N LYS A 44 -4.47 0.98 4.88
CA LYS A 44 -3.63 2.18 4.69
C LYS A 44 -4.42 3.38 4.15
N LYS A 45 -5.38 3.17 3.24
CA LYS A 45 -6.28 4.23 2.72
C LYS A 45 -7.12 4.87 3.82
N TYR A 46 -7.60 4.06 4.77
CA TYR A 46 -8.44 4.52 5.88
C TYR A 46 -7.66 4.95 7.13
N SER A 47 -6.36 4.64 7.19
CA SER A 47 -5.47 5.13 8.23
C SER A 47 -5.23 6.63 8.07
N ARG A 48 -5.96 7.44 8.84
CA ARG A 48 -5.81 8.91 8.85
C ARG A 48 -4.86 9.35 9.96
N GLY A 49 -3.86 10.15 9.59
CA GLY A 49 -2.94 10.77 10.53
C GLY A 49 -1.95 9.80 11.20
N ARG A 50 -1.20 10.33 12.19
CA ARG A 50 -0.22 9.56 12.96
C ARG A 50 -0.90 8.93 14.17
N ILE A 51 -0.68 7.62 14.36
CA ILE A 51 -1.06 6.94 15.59
C ILE A 51 -0.12 7.41 16.71
N PRO A 52 -0.65 7.90 17.86
CA PRO A 52 0.18 8.41 18.93
C PRO A 52 1.05 7.29 19.50
N ASP A 53 2.35 7.56 19.62
CA ASP A 53 3.29 6.68 20.28
C ASP A 53 3.37 7.03 21.77
N VAL A 54 3.00 6.06 22.61
CA VAL A 54 2.92 6.21 24.07
C VAL A 54 4.12 5.62 24.80
N SER A 55 5.11 5.08 24.07
CA SER A 55 6.30 4.43 24.64
C SER A 55 7.11 5.36 25.54
N HIS A 56 7.22 6.64 25.14
CA HIS A 56 8.02 7.68 25.79
C HIS A 56 7.41 8.26 27.07
N ILE A 57 6.12 8.04 27.32
CA ILE A 57 5.44 8.62 28.48
C ILE A 57 5.70 7.72 29.70
N PRO A 58 6.11 8.21 30.88
CA PRO A 58 6.36 7.37 32.04
C PRO A 58 5.07 6.93 32.76
N ASN A 59 5.07 5.74 33.38
CA ASN A 59 3.93 5.23 34.16
C ASN A 59 3.69 5.99 35.46
N SER A 60 4.72 6.56 36.08
CA SER A 60 4.65 7.15 37.42
C SER A 60 3.84 8.45 37.50
N LYS A 61 3.84 9.27 36.43
CA LYS A 61 3.16 10.58 36.40
C LYS A 61 2.12 10.71 35.29
N GLY A 62 2.13 9.81 34.29
CA GLY A 62 1.34 9.95 33.07
C GLY A 62 0.34 8.82 32.82
N LEU A 63 0.05 7.96 33.80
CA LEU A 63 -0.71 6.72 33.58
C LEU A 63 -2.08 6.94 32.90
N GLN A 64 -2.85 7.94 33.34
CA GLN A 64 -4.15 8.26 32.75
C GLN A 64 -4.04 8.71 31.30
N LEU A 65 -3.10 9.62 31.00
CA LEU A 65 -2.83 10.09 29.63
C LEU A 65 -2.36 8.93 28.74
N ARG A 66 -1.47 8.06 29.25
CA ARG A 66 -1.02 6.87 28.52
C ARG A 66 -2.18 5.97 28.16
N ASN A 67 -3.05 5.67 29.12
CA ASN A 67 -4.18 4.77 28.91
C ASN A 67 -5.18 5.39 27.91
N ALA A 68 -5.46 6.68 28.02
CA ALA A 68 -6.30 7.40 27.06
C ALA A 68 -5.71 7.35 25.64
N LEU A 69 -4.42 7.64 25.48
CA LEU A 69 -3.75 7.59 24.18
C LEU A 69 -3.65 6.18 23.59
N LYS A 70 -3.46 5.15 24.43
CA LYS A 70 -3.50 3.74 24.01
C LYS A 70 -4.88 3.36 23.51
N SER A 71 -5.92 3.65 24.28
CA SER A 71 -7.32 3.40 23.90
C SER A 71 -7.66 4.11 22.59
N ASN A 72 -7.24 5.37 22.44
CA ASN A 72 -7.45 6.13 21.20
C ASN A 72 -6.68 5.51 20.02
N ALA A 73 -5.43 5.09 20.22
CA ALA A 73 -4.63 4.43 19.19
C ALA A 73 -5.27 3.10 18.73
N GLU A 74 -5.80 2.33 19.66
CA GLU A 74 -6.54 1.09 19.37
C GLU A 74 -7.84 1.38 18.63
N ALA A 75 -8.62 2.35 19.10
CA ALA A 75 -9.85 2.78 18.44
C ALA A 75 -9.59 3.24 16.99
N ILE A 76 -8.53 4.01 16.74
CA ILE A 76 -8.11 4.43 15.40
C ILE A 76 -7.81 3.21 14.52
N LYS A 77 -7.02 2.26 15.02
CA LYS A 77 -6.67 1.04 14.27
C LYS A 77 -7.91 0.22 13.93
N VAL A 78 -8.77 -0.03 14.93
CA VAL A 78 -10.02 -0.78 14.75
C VAL A 78 -10.94 -0.08 13.76
N SER A 79 -11.06 1.25 13.84
CA SER A 79 -11.89 2.03 12.91
C SER A 79 -11.39 1.94 11.47
N ALA A 80 -10.07 1.98 11.24
CA ALA A 80 -9.50 1.87 9.90
C ALA A 80 -9.70 0.48 9.29
N VAL A 81 -9.61 -0.58 10.12
CA VAL A 81 -9.89 -1.96 9.71
C VAL A 81 -11.36 -2.12 9.36
N LYS A 82 -12.28 -1.71 10.24
CA LYS A 82 -13.72 -1.76 9.99
C LYS A 82 -14.12 -0.97 8.75
N ALA A 83 -13.55 0.21 8.54
CA ALA A 83 -13.82 1.01 7.33
C ALA A 83 -13.34 0.30 6.05
N ALA A 84 -12.22 -0.41 6.10
CA ALA A 84 -11.72 -1.22 4.99
C ALA A 84 -12.60 -2.45 4.71
N GLU A 85 -13.14 -3.09 5.75
CA GLU A 85 -14.06 -4.23 5.64
C GLU A 85 -15.39 -3.81 5.00
N VAL A 86 -15.91 -2.64 5.35
CA VAL A 86 -17.16 -2.09 4.82
C VAL A 86 -17.09 -1.81 3.31
N GLU A 87 -15.92 -1.70 2.70
CA GLU A 87 -15.80 -1.57 1.23
C GLU A 87 -16.46 -2.74 0.46
N VAL A 88 -16.63 -3.90 1.08
CA VAL A 88 -17.33 -5.06 0.48
C VAL A 88 -18.82 -4.76 0.26
N LEU A 89 -19.40 -3.81 0.99
CA LEU A 89 -20.81 -3.41 0.88
C LEU A 89 -21.04 -2.32 -0.18
N LEU A 90 -20.01 -1.92 -0.94
CA LEU A 90 -20.19 -0.92 -2.00
C LEU A 90 -21.11 -1.49 -3.11
N PRO A 91 -22.19 -0.78 -3.49
CA PRO A 91 -23.19 -1.31 -4.41
C PRO A 91 -22.74 -1.28 -5.87
N ALA A 92 -21.69 -0.52 -6.19
CA ALA A 92 -21.19 -0.34 -7.54
C ALA A 92 -19.68 -0.51 -7.58
N GLU A 93 -19.23 -1.14 -8.65
CA GLU A 93 -17.81 -1.32 -8.95
C GLU A 93 -17.30 -0.21 -9.88
N LYS A 94 -15.98 -0.09 -9.98
CA LYS A 94 -15.37 0.84 -10.93
C LYS A 94 -15.40 0.23 -12.32
N GLY A 95 -15.85 0.99 -13.31
CA GLY A 95 -15.73 0.57 -14.71
C GLY A 95 -14.27 0.52 -15.17
N CYS A 96 -13.94 -0.47 -15.98
CA CYS A 96 -12.68 -0.59 -16.71
C CYS A 96 -12.95 -1.07 -18.13
N ILE A 97 -11.99 -0.82 -19.04
CA ILE A 97 -11.97 -1.43 -20.36
C ILE A 97 -10.64 -2.16 -20.46
N GLU A 98 -10.72 -3.47 -20.60
CA GLU A 98 -9.59 -4.36 -20.83
C GLU A 98 -9.69 -4.90 -22.26
N LEU A 99 -8.54 -5.19 -22.86
CA LEU A 99 -8.46 -5.71 -24.21
C LEU A 99 -7.95 -7.14 -24.12
N ASP A 100 -8.66 -8.06 -24.75
CA ASP A 100 -8.27 -9.47 -24.78
C ASP A 100 -7.01 -9.68 -25.64
N GLU A 101 -6.86 -8.88 -26.69
CA GLU A 101 -5.76 -9.00 -27.63
C GLU A 101 -4.51 -8.21 -27.19
N PRO A 102 -3.33 -8.85 -27.07
CA PRO A 102 -2.08 -8.19 -26.66
C PRO A 102 -1.61 -7.05 -27.58
N HIS A 103 -2.09 -7.03 -28.82
CA HIS A 103 -1.69 -6.07 -29.85
C HIS A 103 -2.66 -4.88 -29.99
N MET A 104 -3.87 -5.00 -29.44
CA MET A 104 -4.81 -3.90 -29.42
C MET A 104 -4.41 -2.90 -28.32
N ARG A 105 -4.61 -1.62 -28.61
CA ARG A 105 -4.28 -0.52 -27.68
C ARG A 105 -5.56 0.24 -27.37
N THR A 106 -5.78 0.57 -26.10
CA THR A 106 -7.03 1.18 -25.59
C THR A 106 -7.38 2.50 -26.30
N TYR A 107 -6.38 3.28 -26.69
CA TYR A 107 -6.60 4.54 -27.43
C TYR A 107 -7.12 4.37 -28.87
N LYS A 108 -7.15 3.13 -29.42
CA LYS A 108 -7.67 2.85 -30.75
C LYS A 108 -9.19 2.58 -30.77
N LEU A 109 -9.81 2.47 -29.60
CA LEU A 109 -11.24 2.22 -29.47
C LEU A 109 -12.05 3.43 -29.96
N LYS A 110 -13.11 3.18 -30.73
CA LYS A 110 -14.02 4.24 -31.18
C LYS A 110 -15.15 4.44 -30.17
N GLN A 111 -15.64 5.67 -30.07
CA GLN A 111 -16.76 5.99 -29.18
C GLN A 111 -18.04 5.22 -29.54
N LYS A 112 -18.26 4.93 -30.83
CA LYS A 112 -19.38 4.11 -31.30
C LYS A 112 -19.30 2.69 -30.72
N ASP A 113 -18.14 2.06 -30.83
CA ASP A 113 -17.90 0.72 -30.30
C ASP A 113 -18.13 0.68 -28.76
N ILE A 114 -17.75 1.73 -28.04
CA ILE A 114 -18.01 1.82 -26.59
C ILE A 114 -19.52 1.91 -26.32
N ILE A 115 -20.24 2.78 -27.03
CA ILE A 115 -21.69 2.98 -26.85
C ILE A 115 -22.46 1.68 -27.12
N ASP A 116 -22.06 0.92 -28.14
CA ASP A 116 -22.72 -0.34 -28.52
C ASP A 116 -22.50 -1.46 -27.49
N ASN A 117 -21.45 -1.36 -26.65
CA ASN A 117 -21.09 -2.38 -25.66
C ASN A 117 -21.44 -2.01 -24.21
N VAL A 118 -22.01 -0.82 -23.95
CA VAL A 118 -22.48 -0.41 -22.62
C VAL A 118 -24.00 -0.57 -22.48
N ASP A 119 -24.49 -0.48 -21.25
CA ASP A 119 -25.92 -0.51 -20.98
C ASP A 119 -26.65 0.72 -21.56
N LEU A 120 -27.95 0.58 -21.83
CA LEU A 120 -28.77 1.63 -22.44
C LEU A 120 -28.76 2.95 -21.66
N ASN A 121 -28.74 2.91 -20.32
CA ASN A 121 -28.76 4.13 -19.52
C ASN A 121 -27.44 4.90 -19.61
N THR A 122 -26.32 4.18 -19.75
CA THR A 122 -25.00 4.80 -19.97
C THR A 122 -24.86 5.28 -21.41
N ALA A 123 -25.33 4.50 -22.39
CA ALA A 123 -25.35 4.89 -23.80
C ALA A 123 -26.12 6.21 -24.03
N GLN A 124 -27.27 6.38 -23.38
CA GLN A 124 -28.08 7.61 -23.46
C GLN A 124 -27.37 8.87 -22.95
N LYS A 125 -26.32 8.73 -22.12
CA LYS A 125 -25.55 9.88 -21.61
C LYS A 125 -24.51 10.37 -22.61
N ALA A 126 -24.24 9.64 -23.69
CA ALA A 126 -23.42 10.12 -24.79
C ALA A 126 -24.29 10.96 -25.73
N PHE A 127 -24.10 12.28 -25.71
CA PHE A 127 -24.82 13.21 -26.57
C PHE A 127 -23.88 14.23 -27.20
N GLU A 128 -24.34 14.82 -28.30
CA GLU A 128 -23.66 15.89 -29.01
C GLU A 128 -24.59 17.10 -29.08
N LEU A 129 -24.11 18.28 -28.69
CA LEU A 129 -24.85 19.53 -28.79
C LEU A 129 -24.30 20.35 -29.97
N HIS A 130 -25.07 20.42 -31.05
CA HIS A 130 -24.72 21.21 -32.23
C HIS A 130 -25.10 22.69 -32.02
N LEU A 131 -24.19 23.48 -31.45
CA LEU A 131 -24.40 24.90 -31.16
C LEU A 131 -23.58 25.80 -32.10
N THR A 132 -24.07 26.08 -33.32
CA THR A 132 -23.28 26.73 -34.37
C THR A 132 -23.29 28.27 -34.35
N THR A 133 -24.12 28.89 -33.52
CA THR A 133 -24.41 30.34 -33.61
C THR A 133 -23.39 31.22 -32.91
N PHE A 134 -22.80 30.76 -31.80
CA PHE A 134 -21.85 31.53 -31.00
C PHE A 134 -20.43 30.94 -31.12
N GLY A 135 -19.47 31.58 -30.43
CA GLY A 135 -18.07 31.13 -30.40
C GLY A 135 -17.86 29.80 -29.67
N PRO A 136 -16.60 29.38 -29.48
CA PRO A 136 -16.26 28.15 -28.79
C PRO A 136 -16.84 28.07 -27.36
N TYR A 137 -17.35 26.91 -26.99
CA TYR A 137 -18.01 26.68 -25.70
C TYR A 137 -17.04 26.13 -24.66
N ASN A 138 -17.24 26.55 -23.41
CA ASN A 138 -16.64 25.94 -22.23
C ASN A 138 -17.72 25.20 -21.45
N ILE A 139 -17.39 24.02 -20.93
CA ILE A 139 -18.31 23.17 -20.18
C ILE A 139 -17.85 23.11 -18.72
N ASN A 140 -18.79 23.28 -17.79
CA ASN A 140 -18.55 23.13 -16.36
C ASN A 140 -19.71 22.34 -15.73
N TYR A 141 -19.39 21.18 -15.16
CA TYR A 141 -20.36 20.32 -14.48
C TYR A 141 -20.45 20.67 -12.99
N THR A 142 -21.63 20.49 -12.41
CA THR A 142 -21.81 20.59 -10.97
C THR A 142 -21.09 19.44 -10.24
N ARG A 143 -20.80 19.60 -8.94
CA ARG A 143 -20.03 18.61 -8.17
C ARG A 143 -20.68 17.22 -8.10
N ASN A 144 -22.00 17.15 -8.20
CA ASN A 144 -22.77 15.91 -8.20
C ASN A 144 -23.15 15.44 -9.62
N GLY A 145 -22.74 16.17 -10.66
CA GLY A 145 -23.01 15.83 -12.05
C GLY A 145 -24.48 16.00 -12.48
N ARG A 146 -25.26 16.80 -11.74
CA ARG A 146 -26.61 17.23 -12.14
C ARG A 146 -26.59 18.51 -12.96
#